data_AF-A0AAF0WMD2-F1
#
_entry.id   AF-A0AAF0WMD2-F1
#
_cell.length_a   1.000
_cell.length_b   1.000
_cell.length_c   1.000
_cell.angle_alpha   90.00
_cell.angle_beta   90.00
_cell.angle_gamma   90.00
#
_symmetry.space_group_name_H-M   'P 1'
#
loop_
_entity.id
_entity.type
_entity.pdbx_description
1 polymer ?
#
loop_
_entity_poly.entity_id
_entity_poly.type
_entity_poly.pdbx_seq_one_letter_code
_entity_poly.pdbx_strand_id
1 'polypeptide(L)'
;MERSKKKVQLWKKAVFHFLLCFVMGFFTGIAPMGKSSMHVFSNRGMTPEVSPEPVEMSVQKLNESSFAQTSVEVALPMHFDQEVAEEDQEKTESDTSPERLIIIVTPTSAKDQLRELLLSKLANTLKLVPPPLLWIVVEQQSESSQVSEVLRKTGVMYRHLVFAENFNNLEAEMDYQKNVALNHMEHHKLSGIVHFAGLSNVYDLSFFSEIRKIEVFGTWPMALVSANRKRVTIEGPVCNSAEVIGWHLKRKNNNNATEEDTKSPLHISSFAFNSSILWDPERWGRPSSVQDTSQNSIKFVEKEVLEGETDLKGIPAEGCSRIMLWNLHVPIKPMGD
;
A
#
# COMPACT_ATOMS: atom_id res chain seq x y z
N MET A 1 -34.23 -44.32 -34.35
CA MET A 1 -35.04 -44.25 -33.10
C MET A 1 -34.23 -44.33 -31.78
N GLU A 2 -32.91 -44.55 -31.79
CA GLU A 2 -32.12 -44.74 -30.54
C GLU A 2 -31.61 -43.47 -29.85
N ARG A 3 -31.53 -42.33 -30.56
CA ARG A 3 -30.96 -41.09 -30.00
C ARG A 3 -31.87 -40.39 -28.97
N SER A 4 -33.16 -40.73 -28.96
CA SER A 4 -34.16 -40.14 -28.04
C SER A 4 -34.12 -40.77 -26.63
N LYS A 5 -33.83 -42.08 -26.54
CA LYS A 5 -33.83 -42.81 -25.25
C LYS A 5 -32.71 -42.37 -24.29
N LYS A 6 -31.54 -41.98 -24.83
CA LYS A 6 -30.40 -41.50 -24.02
C LYS A 6 -30.64 -40.13 -23.36
N LYS A 7 -31.35 -39.21 -24.03
CA LYS A 7 -31.67 -37.89 -23.45
C LYS A 7 -32.68 -37.99 -22.30
N VAL A 8 -33.64 -38.91 -22.41
CA VAL A 8 -34.65 -39.16 -21.36
C VAL A 8 -34.01 -39.75 -20.09
N GLN A 9 -32.99 -40.61 -20.23
CA GLN A 9 -32.27 -41.18 -19.07
C GLN A 9 -31.40 -40.14 -18.35
N LEU A 10 -30.76 -39.23 -19.08
CA LEU A 10 -29.92 -38.18 -18.47
C LEU A 10 -30.76 -37.16 -17.70
N TRP A 11 -31.93 -36.78 -18.22
CA TRP A 11 -32.80 -35.83 -17.52
C TRP A 11 -33.42 -36.45 -16.26
N LYS A 12 -33.76 -37.74 -16.29
CA LYS A 12 -34.21 -38.47 -15.09
C LYS A 12 -33.13 -38.54 -13.99
N LYS A 13 -31.85 -38.69 -14.34
CA LYS A 13 -30.75 -38.66 -13.38
C LYS A 13 -30.54 -37.27 -12.77
N ALA A 14 -30.65 -36.21 -13.57
CA ALA A 14 -30.53 -34.84 -13.09
C ALA A 14 -31.68 -34.46 -12.14
N VAL A 15 -32.91 -34.84 -12.47
CA VAL A 15 -34.09 -34.60 -11.61
C VAL A 15 -33.99 -35.36 -10.29
N PHE A 16 -33.51 -36.60 -10.31
CA PHE A 16 -33.29 -37.38 -9.09
C PHE A 16 -32.21 -36.75 -8.18
N HIS A 17 -31.09 -36.30 -8.75
CA HIS A 17 -30.06 -35.59 -7.99
C HIS A 17 -30.56 -34.27 -7.40
N PHE A 18 -31.37 -33.51 -8.15
CA PHE A 18 -31.93 -32.25 -7.67
C PHE A 18 -32.93 -32.47 -6.52
N LEU A 19 -33.78 -33.49 -6.62
CA LEU A 19 -34.68 -33.90 -5.54
C LEU A 19 -33.92 -34.36 -4.30
N LEU A 20 -32.82 -35.09 -4.45
CA LEU A 20 -32.03 -35.58 -3.33
C LEU A 20 -31.34 -34.43 -2.58
N CYS A 21 -30.80 -33.45 -3.30
CA CYS A 21 -30.27 -32.22 -2.70
C CYS A 21 -31.36 -31.39 -1.99
N PHE A 22 -32.55 -31.30 -2.59
CA PHE A 22 -33.67 -30.57 -1.98
C PHE A 22 -34.16 -31.21 -0.68
N VAL A 23 -34.26 -32.55 -0.64
CA VAL A 23 -34.66 -33.28 0.58
C VAL A 23 -33.60 -33.12 1.68
N MET A 24 -32.31 -33.20 1.35
CA MET A 24 -31.23 -32.97 2.32
C MET A 24 -31.21 -31.52 2.86
N GLY A 25 -31.50 -30.53 2.01
CA GLY A 25 -31.66 -29.13 2.40
C GLY A 25 -32.89 -28.88 3.28
N PHE A 26 -34.00 -29.57 3.01
CA PHE A 26 -35.24 -29.43 3.78
C PHE A 26 -35.09 -29.96 5.22
N PHE A 27 -34.38 -31.07 5.43
CA PHE A 27 -34.13 -31.60 6.78
C PHE A 27 -33.08 -30.82 7.58
N THR A 28 -32.20 -30.07 6.92
CA THR A 28 -31.24 -29.18 7.60
C THR A 28 -31.84 -27.81 7.96
N GLY A 29 -32.96 -27.42 7.33
CA GLY A 29 -33.67 -26.16 7.61
C GLY A 29 -34.70 -26.21 8.75
N ILE A 30 -35.00 -27.38 9.33
CA ILE A 30 -36.00 -27.56 10.41
C ILE A 30 -35.35 -28.24 11.63
N ALA A 31 -34.13 -27.84 11.98
CA ALA A 31 -33.55 -28.18 13.28
C ALA A 31 -33.93 -27.09 14.31
N PRO A 32 -34.61 -27.42 15.42
CA PRO A 32 -34.92 -26.45 16.46
C PRO A 32 -33.64 -26.07 17.20
N MET A 33 -33.21 -24.81 17.10
CA MET A 33 -32.10 -24.32 17.90
C MET A 33 -32.49 -24.33 19.37
N GLY A 34 -31.84 -25.24 20.11
CA GLY A 34 -31.88 -25.31 21.56
C GLY A 34 -31.34 -24.03 22.19
N LYS A 35 -32.00 -23.64 23.28
CA LYS A 35 -31.76 -22.45 24.09
C LYS A 35 -30.30 -22.36 24.57
N SER A 36 -29.66 -21.23 24.34
CA SER A 36 -28.56 -20.75 25.18
C SER A 36 -28.79 -19.27 25.53
N SER A 37 -28.49 -18.97 26.79
CA SER A 37 -29.02 -17.90 27.62
C SER A 37 -28.56 -16.50 27.24
N MET A 38 -29.53 -15.60 27.20
CA MET A 38 -29.37 -14.14 27.15
C MET A 38 -28.96 -13.63 28.55
N HIS A 39 -27.77 -13.07 28.72
CA HIS A 39 -27.46 -12.17 29.84
C HIS A 39 -27.39 -10.74 29.31
N VAL A 40 -28.54 -10.07 29.38
CA VAL A 40 -28.66 -8.62 29.33
C VAL A 40 -28.40 -8.09 30.73
N PHE A 41 -27.32 -7.33 30.91
CA PHE A 41 -27.25 -6.33 31.96
C PHE A 41 -27.57 -4.98 31.34
N SER A 42 -28.83 -4.58 31.51
CA SER A 42 -29.25 -3.19 31.38
C SER A 42 -29.50 -2.70 32.79
N ASN A 43 -28.74 -1.70 33.23
CA ASN A 43 -29.26 -0.74 34.19
C ASN A 43 -29.04 0.68 33.65
N ARG A 44 -30.16 1.24 33.20
CA ARG A 44 -30.51 2.65 33.01
C ARG A 44 -30.28 3.39 34.34
N GLY A 45 -29.84 4.64 34.45
CA GLY A 45 -29.53 5.73 33.54
C GLY A 45 -29.50 7.03 34.37
N MET A 46 -28.83 8.09 33.90
CA MET A 46 -29.24 9.49 34.08
C MET A 46 -28.32 10.40 33.24
N THR A 47 -28.97 11.34 32.55
CA THR A 47 -28.50 12.30 31.54
C THR A 47 -27.81 13.54 32.14
N PRO A 48 -27.50 14.59 31.35
CA PRO A 48 -26.35 14.75 30.46
C PRO A 48 -25.51 15.97 30.90
N GLU A 49 -24.58 16.40 30.04
CA GLU A 49 -24.16 17.79 29.82
C GLU A 49 -22.68 18.14 30.07
N VAL A 50 -22.18 18.96 29.14
CA VAL A 50 -21.00 19.84 29.15
C VAL A 50 -19.70 19.29 28.53
N SER A 51 -19.49 19.79 27.30
CA SER A 51 -18.25 19.87 26.52
C SER A 51 -17.25 20.86 27.15
N PRO A 52 -15.92 20.70 27.02
CA PRO A 52 -14.99 21.81 27.23
C PRO A 52 -14.36 22.27 25.90
N GLU A 53 -14.49 23.56 25.63
CA GLU A 53 -13.63 24.35 24.74
C GLU A 53 -12.46 24.96 25.56
N PRO A 54 -11.43 25.56 24.91
CA PRO A 54 -10.06 25.62 25.43
C PRO A 54 -9.84 26.76 26.42
N VAL A 55 -8.94 26.55 27.40
CA VAL A 55 -8.49 27.57 28.34
C VAL A 55 -7.24 28.25 27.79
N GLU A 56 -7.31 29.57 27.61
CA GLU A 56 -6.17 30.44 27.33
C GLU A 56 -5.67 31.12 28.62
N MET A 57 -4.34 31.09 28.77
CA MET A 57 -3.40 31.81 29.64
C MET A 57 -3.86 32.63 30.86
N SER A 58 -3.14 32.39 31.97
CA SER A 58 -2.71 33.48 32.86
C SER A 58 -1.23 33.34 33.21
N VAL A 59 -0.46 34.32 32.76
CA VAL A 59 0.96 34.54 33.09
C VAL A 59 1.01 35.24 34.45
N GLN A 60 1.63 34.62 35.46
CA GLN A 60 2.06 35.32 36.66
C GLN A 60 3.59 35.44 36.68
N LYS A 61 4.02 36.71 36.65
CA LYS A 61 5.38 37.17 36.94
C LYS A 61 5.76 36.85 38.38
N LEU A 62 6.97 36.34 38.60
CA LEU A 62 7.77 36.73 39.76
C LEU A 62 9.26 36.81 39.35
N ASN A 63 9.88 37.94 39.70
CA ASN A 63 11.28 38.29 39.40
C ASN A 63 12.25 37.71 40.45
N GLU A 64 13.44 37.37 39.95
CA GLU A 64 14.80 37.51 40.49
C GLU A 64 15.10 37.34 41.99
N SER A 65 15.99 36.38 42.27
CA SER A 65 17.38 36.57 42.75
C SER A 65 17.79 35.27 43.47
N SER A 66 18.94 34.63 43.21
CA SER A 66 20.27 35.13 43.57
C SER A 66 21.32 34.10 43.15
N PHE A 67 22.51 34.61 42.81
CA PHE A 67 23.74 33.88 42.55
C PHE A 67 24.27 33.19 43.82
N ALA A 68 24.71 31.93 43.70
CA ALA A 68 25.85 31.41 44.45
C ALA A 68 26.45 30.19 43.71
N GLN A 69 27.72 30.34 43.29
CA GLN A 69 28.62 29.24 42.97
C GLN A 69 28.84 28.39 44.25
N THR A 70 29.16 27.10 44.13
CA THR A 70 30.52 26.53 44.38
C THR A 70 30.49 24.99 44.36
N SER A 71 31.58 24.42 43.82
CA SER A 71 32.25 23.14 44.14
C SER A 71 31.63 21.79 43.79
N VAL A 72 32.36 21.13 42.87
CA VAL A 72 32.51 19.69 42.65
C VAL A 72 33.09 19.02 43.90
N GLU A 73 32.56 17.86 44.29
CA GLU A 73 33.38 16.81 44.91
C GLU A 73 32.81 15.41 44.63
N VAL A 74 33.72 14.52 44.23
CA VAL A 74 33.50 13.13 43.85
C VAL A 74 33.82 12.25 45.07
N ALA A 75 32.92 11.34 45.44
CA ALA A 75 33.25 10.18 46.26
C ALA A 75 32.36 8.97 45.90
N LEU A 76 32.99 7.89 45.46
CA LEU A 76 32.45 6.55 45.20
C LEU A 76 32.51 5.71 46.52
N PRO A 77 32.05 4.43 46.56
CA PRO A 77 30.72 4.04 47.02
C PRO A 77 30.78 3.16 48.29
N MET A 78 29.72 3.14 49.10
CA MET A 78 29.58 2.18 50.20
C MET A 78 28.82 0.94 49.73
N HIS A 79 29.46 -0.20 49.90
CA HIS A 79 28.94 -1.57 49.77
C HIS A 79 27.57 -1.72 50.43
N PHE A 80 26.60 -2.23 49.68
CA PHE A 80 25.41 -2.87 50.24
C PHE A 80 25.24 -4.19 49.48
N ASP A 81 25.46 -5.29 50.20
CA ASP A 81 25.25 -6.65 49.70
C ASP A 81 23.77 -6.79 49.34
N GLN A 82 23.49 -7.04 48.06
CA GLN A 82 22.16 -7.41 47.61
C GLN A 82 22.24 -8.73 46.86
N GLU A 83 21.55 -9.71 47.44
CA GLU A 83 21.37 -11.07 46.97
C GLU A 83 21.04 -11.09 45.47
N VAL A 84 21.82 -11.86 44.72
CA VAL A 84 21.56 -12.17 43.32
C VAL A 84 20.33 -13.07 43.27
N ALA A 85 19.17 -12.47 43.01
CA ALA A 85 18.05 -13.19 42.43
C ALA A 85 18.39 -13.40 40.95
N GLU A 86 18.60 -14.66 40.57
CA GLU A 86 18.70 -15.08 39.18
C GLU A 86 17.33 -14.81 38.52
N GLU A 87 17.17 -13.63 37.92
CA GLU A 87 16.14 -13.43 36.91
C GLU A 87 16.60 -14.17 35.65
N ASP A 88 16.00 -15.35 35.44
CA ASP A 88 15.94 -16.01 34.15
C ASP A 88 15.39 -15.01 33.12
N GLN A 89 16.31 -14.30 32.46
CA GLN A 89 15.99 -13.62 31.21
C GLN A 89 15.71 -14.71 30.19
N GLU A 90 14.44 -15.10 30.07
CA GLU A 90 13.88 -15.56 28.81
C GLU A 90 14.21 -14.51 27.75
N LYS A 91 15.38 -14.66 27.12
CA LYS A 91 15.63 -14.12 25.79
C LYS A 91 14.56 -14.73 24.91
N THR A 92 13.45 -14.01 24.75
CA THR A 92 12.63 -14.16 23.57
C THR A 92 13.56 -13.85 22.41
N GLU A 93 14.14 -14.89 21.81
CA GLU A 93 14.74 -14.79 20.49
C GLU A 93 13.61 -14.33 19.58
N SER A 94 13.48 -13.01 19.42
CA SER A 94 12.72 -12.45 18.33
C SER A 94 13.36 -13.02 17.08
N ASP A 95 12.60 -13.80 16.32
CA ASP A 95 12.94 -14.27 14.99
C ASP A 95 13.12 -13.05 14.06
N THR A 96 14.23 -12.32 14.24
CA THR A 96 14.60 -11.16 13.45
C THR A 96 15.17 -11.66 12.14
N SER A 97 14.33 -12.31 11.35
CA SER A 97 14.54 -12.33 9.91
C SER A 97 14.63 -10.86 9.45
N PRO A 98 15.67 -10.48 8.68
CA PRO A 98 15.82 -9.11 8.24
C PRO A 98 14.58 -8.70 7.44
N GLU A 99 14.00 -7.56 7.79
CA GLU A 99 12.81 -7.05 7.11
C GLU A 99 13.05 -6.97 5.59
N ARG A 100 12.03 -7.32 4.80
CA ARG A 100 12.14 -7.29 3.34
C ARG A 100 12.39 -5.85 2.86
N LEU A 101 13.30 -5.71 1.88
CA LEU A 101 13.57 -4.44 1.20
C LEU A 101 12.30 -3.91 0.54
N ILE A 102 11.97 -2.65 0.82
CA ILE A 102 10.97 -1.91 0.05
C ILE A 102 11.70 -1.09 -1.01
N ILE A 103 11.27 -1.21 -2.26
CA ILE A 103 11.77 -0.43 -3.40
C ILE A 103 10.67 0.55 -3.81
N ILE A 104 10.86 1.82 -3.50
CA ILE A 104 9.94 2.89 -3.89
C ILE A 104 10.38 3.44 -5.24
N VAL A 105 9.49 3.41 -6.24
CA VAL A 105 9.77 3.97 -7.57
C VAL A 105 8.97 5.25 -7.76
N THR A 106 9.65 6.37 -8.04
CA THR A 106 9.02 7.68 -8.25
C THR A 106 9.43 8.27 -9.59
N PRO A 107 8.56 8.17 -10.62
CA PRO A 107 8.66 8.96 -11.83
C PRO A 107 8.48 10.45 -11.52
N THR A 108 9.30 11.32 -12.12
CA THR A 108 9.17 12.77 -12.04
C THR A 108 9.36 13.41 -13.42
N SER A 109 8.59 14.46 -13.70
CA SER A 109 8.72 15.25 -14.92
C SER A 109 9.15 16.68 -14.58
N ALA A 110 9.97 17.28 -15.44
CA ALA A 110 10.30 18.70 -15.35
C ALA A 110 9.08 19.61 -15.57
N LYS A 111 7.98 19.07 -16.13
CA LYS A 111 6.70 19.76 -16.31
C LYS A 111 5.94 19.99 -14.99
N ASP A 112 6.30 19.28 -13.91
CA ASP A 112 5.68 19.47 -12.60
C ASP A 112 6.39 20.59 -11.81
N GLN A 113 5.70 21.72 -11.68
CA GLN A 113 6.23 22.90 -10.98
C GLN A 113 6.46 22.67 -9.48
N LEU A 114 5.77 21.70 -8.88
CA LEU A 114 5.89 21.38 -7.46
C LEU A 114 6.85 20.23 -7.20
N ARG A 115 7.59 19.75 -8.21
CA ARG A 115 8.40 18.52 -8.10
C ARG A 115 9.39 18.54 -6.94
N GLU A 116 10.12 19.65 -6.72
CA GLU A 116 11.09 19.75 -5.62
C GLU A 116 10.44 19.64 -4.24
N LEU A 117 9.35 20.37 -4.06
CA LEU A 117 8.58 20.39 -2.82
C LEU A 117 8.01 18.99 -2.54
N LEU A 118 7.43 18.36 -3.57
CA LEU A 118 6.81 17.04 -3.44
C LEU A 118 7.84 15.92 -3.25
N LEU A 119 9.00 16.00 -3.90
CA LEU A 119 10.14 15.11 -3.64
C LEU A 119 10.62 15.24 -2.19
N SER A 120 10.80 16.47 -1.71
CA SER A 120 11.20 16.73 -0.33
C SER A 120 10.17 16.21 0.67
N LYS A 121 8.87 16.42 0.39
CA LYS A 121 7.75 15.89 1.20
C LYS A 121 7.80 14.37 1.26
N LEU A 122 7.91 13.70 0.11
CA LEU A 122 7.97 12.24 0.05
C LEU A 122 9.21 11.73 0.78
N ALA A 123 10.37 12.34 0.57
CA ALA A 123 11.61 11.96 1.23
C ALA A 123 11.52 12.05 2.77
N ASN A 124 10.89 13.10 3.30
CA ASN A 124 10.65 13.23 4.74
C ASN A 124 9.79 12.09 5.28
N THR A 125 8.79 11.62 4.52
CA THR A 125 8.02 10.43 4.87
C THR A 125 8.88 9.16 4.80
N LEU A 126 9.63 8.96 3.71
CA LEU A 126 10.46 7.76 3.52
C LEU A 126 11.57 7.64 4.57
N LYS A 127 12.08 8.76 5.09
CA LYS A 127 13.07 8.80 6.17
C LYS A 127 12.54 8.21 7.48
N LEU A 128 11.23 8.22 7.70
CA LEU A 128 10.57 7.66 8.89
C LEU A 128 10.28 6.16 8.73
N VAL A 129 10.47 5.60 7.54
CA VAL A 129 10.24 4.17 7.28
C VAL A 129 11.45 3.37 7.79
N PRO A 130 11.24 2.32 8.61
CA PRO A 130 12.34 1.47 9.06
C PRO A 130 13.12 0.89 7.88
N PRO A 131 14.46 0.78 7.92
CA PRO A 131 15.21 0.10 6.87
C PRO A 131 14.93 -1.42 6.87
N PRO A 132 15.14 -2.13 5.74
CA PRO A 132 15.74 -1.63 4.51
C PRO A 132 14.73 -0.98 3.54
N LEU A 133 15.10 0.16 2.98
CA LEU A 133 14.35 0.90 1.96
C LEU A 133 15.31 1.45 0.89
N LEU A 134 14.92 1.31 -0.39
CA LEU A 134 15.59 1.88 -1.54
C LEU A 134 14.63 2.76 -2.31
N TRP A 135 15.00 4.01 -2.56
CA TRP A 135 14.21 4.93 -3.36
C TRP A 135 14.81 5.10 -4.76
N ILE A 136 14.09 4.68 -5.79
CA ILE A 136 14.46 4.87 -7.19
C ILE A 136 13.69 6.07 -7.73
N VAL A 137 14.41 7.14 -8.06
CA VAL A 137 13.85 8.33 -8.70
C VAL A 137 14.29 8.35 -10.15
N VAL A 138 13.32 8.52 -11.06
CA VAL A 138 13.57 8.54 -12.49
C VAL A 138 13.13 9.88 -13.05
N GLU A 139 14.01 10.58 -13.76
CA GLU A 139 13.70 11.84 -14.44
C GLU A 139 14.25 11.87 -15.87
N GLN A 140 13.72 12.76 -16.70
CA GLN A 140 14.31 13.02 -18.01
C GLN A 140 15.65 13.74 -17.81
N GLN A 141 16.67 13.32 -18.57
CA GLN A 141 17.98 13.98 -18.58
C GLN A 141 17.80 15.47 -18.89
N SER A 142 18.38 16.30 -18.03
CA SER A 142 18.37 17.75 -18.19
C SER A 142 19.68 18.34 -17.67
N GLU A 143 19.99 19.57 -18.08
CA GLU A 143 21.13 20.35 -17.56
C GLU A 143 20.92 20.80 -16.10
N SER A 144 19.72 20.60 -15.55
CA SER A 144 19.38 21.03 -14.19
C SER A 144 19.87 20.02 -13.15
N SER A 145 20.55 20.49 -12.11
CA SER A 145 20.94 19.69 -10.93
C SER A 145 19.85 19.59 -9.86
N GLN A 146 18.68 20.19 -10.08
CA GLN A 146 17.61 20.41 -9.10
C GLN A 146 17.20 19.13 -8.32
N VAL A 147 16.84 18.04 -9.01
CA VAL A 147 16.47 16.78 -8.32
C VAL A 147 17.65 16.18 -7.61
N SER A 148 18.82 16.13 -8.26
CA SER A 148 20.03 15.58 -7.66
C SER A 148 20.41 16.31 -6.37
N GLU A 149 20.24 17.62 -6.32
CA GLU A 149 20.47 18.43 -5.12
C GLU A 149 19.45 18.15 -4.01
N VAL A 150 18.16 18.01 -4.36
CA VAL A 150 17.12 17.62 -3.40
C VAL A 150 17.46 16.25 -2.81
N LEU A 151 17.70 15.23 -3.65
CA LEU A 151 17.95 13.86 -3.21
C LEU A 151 19.16 13.76 -2.27
N ARG A 152 20.26 14.46 -2.57
CA ARG A 152 21.47 14.49 -1.73
C ARG A 152 21.20 15.02 -0.31
N LYS A 153 20.23 15.92 -0.14
CA LYS A 153 19.88 16.52 1.15
C LYS A 153 18.93 15.65 2.00
N THR A 154 18.32 14.62 1.41
CA THR A 154 17.27 13.84 2.08
C THR A 154 17.78 12.86 3.14
N GLY A 155 18.98 12.30 2.93
CA GLY A 155 19.50 11.19 3.75
C GLY A 155 18.78 9.85 3.53
N VAL A 156 17.88 9.75 2.54
CA VAL A 156 17.24 8.49 2.14
C VAL A 156 18.15 7.76 1.16
N MET A 157 18.30 6.44 1.29
CA MET A 157 19.06 5.64 0.31
C MET A 157 18.34 5.68 -1.04
N TYR A 158 19.01 6.21 -2.06
CA TYR A 158 18.39 6.37 -3.38
C TYR A 158 19.27 5.90 -4.55
N ARG A 159 18.61 5.58 -5.67
CA ARG A 159 19.21 5.52 -7.01
C ARG A 159 18.52 6.55 -7.87
N HIS A 160 19.32 7.39 -8.52
CA HIS A 160 18.84 8.41 -9.44
C HIS A 160 19.08 7.92 -10.88
N LEU A 161 18.01 7.66 -11.63
CA LEU A 161 18.06 7.18 -13.01
C LEU A 161 17.60 8.30 -13.95
N VAL A 162 18.27 8.40 -15.10
CA VAL A 162 17.96 9.40 -16.13
C VAL A 162 17.85 8.76 -17.50
N PHE A 163 17.04 9.36 -18.38
CA PHE A 163 16.84 8.91 -19.76
C PHE A 163 16.82 10.10 -20.74
N ALA A 164 17.16 9.89 -22.00
CA ALA A 164 17.36 10.97 -22.98
C ALA A 164 16.18 11.16 -23.95
N GLU A 165 15.27 10.19 -24.03
CA GLU A 165 14.14 10.21 -24.95
C GLU A 165 13.18 11.38 -24.67
N ASN A 166 12.60 11.93 -25.74
CA ASN A 166 11.66 13.04 -25.65
C ASN A 166 10.22 12.56 -25.79
N PHE A 167 9.34 13.09 -24.94
CA PHE A 167 7.93 12.73 -24.91
C PHE A 167 7.02 13.96 -25.02
N ASN A 168 6.11 13.93 -25.99
CA ASN A 168 5.05 14.93 -26.14
C ASN A 168 3.91 14.69 -25.14
N ASN A 169 3.67 13.42 -24.79
CA ASN A 169 2.63 13.00 -23.87
C ASN A 169 3.23 12.66 -22.50
N LEU A 170 2.78 13.35 -21.45
CA LEU A 170 3.20 13.10 -20.06
C LEU A 170 2.90 11.67 -19.62
N GLU A 171 1.78 11.07 -20.04
CA GLU A 171 1.44 9.69 -19.67
C GLU A 171 2.45 8.69 -20.23
N ALA A 172 2.81 8.84 -21.51
CA ALA A 172 3.83 8.01 -22.15
C ALA A 172 5.22 8.19 -21.51
N GLU A 173 5.56 9.43 -21.14
CA GLU A 173 6.77 9.77 -20.39
C GLU A 173 6.81 9.03 -19.04
N MET A 174 5.71 9.05 -18.29
CA MET A 174 5.61 8.38 -16.98
C MET A 174 5.70 6.86 -17.11
N ASP A 175 5.06 6.26 -18.12
CA ASP A 175 5.16 4.81 -18.35
C ASP A 175 6.56 4.38 -18.76
N TYR A 176 7.22 5.19 -19.60
CA TYR A 176 8.62 4.96 -19.94
C TYR A 176 9.53 5.00 -18.72
N GLN A 177 9.35 5.99 -17.84
CA GLN A 177 10.11 6.09 -16.58
C GLN A 177 9.92 4.88 -15.67
N LYS A 178 8.69 4.35 -15.55
CA LYS A 178 8.42 3.12 -14.81
C LYS A 178 9.17 1.94 -15.42
N ASN A 179 9.14 1.80 -16.75
CA ASN A 179 9.87 0.74 -17.46
C ASN A 179 11.39 0.86 -17.29
N VAL A 180 11.95 2.07 -17.30
CA VAL A 180 13.37 2.30 -16.99
C VAL A 180 13.72 1.77 -15.59
N ALA A 181 12.88 2.05 -14.58
CA ALA A 181 13.08 1.50 -13.24
C ALA A 181 12.95 -0.03 -13.20
N LEU A 182 11.94 -0.60 -13.87
CA LEU A 182 11.71 -2.05 -13.94
C LEU A 182 12.91 -2.77 -14.57
N ASN A 183 13.39 -2.28 -15.72
CA ASN A 183 14.56 -2.83 -16.42
C ASN A 183 15.83 -2.71 -15.55
N HIS A 184 15.97 -1.61 -14.82
CA HIS A 184 17.08 -1.44 -13.88
C HIS A 184 17.03 -2.47 -12.74
N MET A 185 15.84 -2.76 -12.21
CA MET A 185 15.65 -3.78 -11.16
C MET A 185 15.88 -5.20 -11.69
N GLU A 186 15.42 -5.50 -12.90
CA GLU A 186 15.64 -6.77 -13.58
C GLU A 186 17.12 -7.01 -13.85
N HIS A 187 17.82 -6.03 -14.44
CA HIS A 187 19.24 -6.12 -14.77
C HIS A 187 20.11 -6.37 -13.52
N HIS A 188 19.83 -5.68 -12.42
CA HIS A 188 20.59 -5.81 -11.18
C HIS A 188 20.02 -6.86 -10.23
N LYS A 189 18.95 -7.57 -10.62
CA LYS A 189 18.23 -8.55 -9.81
C LYS A 189 17.94 -8.06 -8.39
N LEU A 190 17.44 -6.82 -8.28
CA LEU A 190 17.09 -6.25 -6.98
C LEU A 190 15.92 -7.04 -6.41
N SER A 191 16.08 -7.59 -5.20
CA SER A 191 15.06 -8.41 -4.53
C SER A 191 14.37 -7.59 -3.43
N GLY A 192 13.07 -7.36 -3.59
CA GLY A 192 12.29 -6.54 -2.66
C GLY A 192 10.84 -6.34 -3.11
N ILE A 193 10.05 -5.63 -2.31
CA ILE A 193 8.68 -5.25 -2.64
C ILE A 193 8.70 -3.89 -3.35
N VAL A 194 8.25 -3.87 -4.59
CA VAL A 194 8.21 -2.68 -5.45
C VAL A 194 6.88 -1.97 -5.27
N HIS A 195 6.92 -0.67 -4.98
CA HIS A 195 5.75 0.21 -4.94
C HIS A 195 5.99 1.47 -5.77
N PHE A 196 5.06 1.78 -6.67
CA PHE A 196 5.11 3.01 -7.47
C PHE A 196 4.49 4.17 -6.71
N ALA A 197 5.33 5.09 -6.23
CA ALA A 197 4.91 6.26 -5.48
C ALA A 197 4.86 7.51 -6.37
N GLY A 198 3.64 8.02 -6.60
CA GLY A 198 3.44 9.34 -7.19
C GLY A 198 3.84 10.47 -6.22
N LEU A 199 4.35 11.57 -6.76
CA LEU A 199 4.80 12.74 -5.98
C LEU A 199 3.71 13.34 -5.08
N SER A 200 2.46 13.30 -5.53
CA SER A 200 1.33 13.83 -4.78
C SER A 200 0.71 12.84 -3.78
N ASN A 201 1.21 11.60 -3.73
CA ASN A 201 0.74 10.61 -2.77
C ASN A 201 1.12 10.99 -1.33
N VAL A 202 0.25 10.67 -0.39
CA VAL A 202 0.46 10.79 1.05
C VAL A 202 0.25 9.42 1.66
N TYR A 203 1.16 9.01 2.54
CA TYR A 203 1.21 7.67 3.10
C TYR A 203 1.04 7.75 4.61
N ASP A 204 0.25 6.83 5.16
CA ASP A 204 0.39 6.42 6.55
C ASP A 204 1.69 5.61 6.72
N LEU A 205 2.39 5.72 7.85
CA LEU A 205 3.63 4.97 8.05
C LEU A 205 3.40 3.45 8.16
N SER A 206 2.22 3.02 8.64
CA SER A 206 1.86 1.61 8.70
C SER A 206 1.79 0.97 7.32
N PHE A 207 1.53 1.76 6.27
CA PHE A 207 1.53 1.31 4.87
C PHE A 207 2.78 0.48 4.53
N PHE A 208 3.95 1.00 4.88
CA PHE A 208 5.23 0.39 4.54
C PHE A 208 5.44 -0.94 5.29
N SER A 209 4.95 -1.03 6.53
CA SER A 209 4.99 -2.27 7.31
C SER A 209 4.04 -3.33 6.74
N GLU A 210 2.89 -2.90 6.22
CA GLU A 210 1.91 -3.80 5.61
C GLU A 210 2.40 -4.37 4.27
N ILE A 211 2.96 -3.54 3.37
CA ILE A 211 3.40 -4.03 2.05
C ILE A 211 4.59 -4.99 2.14
N ARG A 212 5.40 -4.94 3.20
CA ARG A 212 6.48 -5.93 3.44
C ARG A 212 5.96 -7.36 3.51
N LYS A 213 4.71 -7.55 3.91
CA LYS A 213 4.08 -8.87 4.05
C LYS A 213 3.69 -9.48 2.69
N ILE A 214 3.76 -8.71 1.60
CA ILE A 214 3.46 -9.20 0.25
C ILE A 214 4.39 -10.34 -0.13
N GLU A 215 3.81 -11.41 -0.68
CA GLU A 215 4.54 -12.55 -1.23
C GLU A 215 4.76 -12.38 -2.73
N VAL A 216 3.69 -12.15 -3.48
CA VAL A 216 3.72 -11.97 -4.95
C VAL A 216 3.15 -10.61 -5.34
N PHE A 217 1.84 -10.41 -5.16
CA PHE A 217 1.15 -9.14 -5.41
C PHE A 217 0.31 -8.73 -4.21
N GLY A 218 0.21 -7.43 -3.98
CA GLY A 218 -0.67 -6.86 -2.96
C GLY A 218 -1.38 -5.61 -3.45
N THR A 219 -2.58 -5.36 -2.97
CA THR A 219 -3.40 -4.19 -3.32
C THR A 219 -4.18 -3.65 -2.12
N TRP A 220 -4.56 -2.39 -2.13
CA TRP A 220 -5.22 -1.70 -1.02
C TRP A 220 -6.15 -0.59 -1.52
N PRO A 221 -7.11 -0.13 -0.70
CA PRO A 221 -7.92 1.04 -1.04
C PRO A 221 -7.10 2.32 -1.02
N MET A 222 -7.33 3.17 -2.02
CA MET A 222 -6.72 4.49 -2.16
C MET A 222 -7.80 5.57 -2.15
N ALA A 223 -7.61 6.61 -1.34
CA ALA A 223 -8.45 7.78 -1.37
C ALA A 223 -7.93 8.81 -2.37
N LEU A 224 -8.73 9.14 -3.38
CA LEU A 224 -8.49 10.25 -4.28
C LEU A 224 -9.11 11.52 -3.70
N VAL A 225 -8.27 12.47 -3.34
CA VAL A 225 -8.66 13.72 -2.70
C VAL A 225 -8.56 14.85 -3.73
N SER A 226 -9.70 15.47 -4.02
CA SER A 226 -9.77 16.67 -4.87
C SER A 226 -10.07 17.88 -3.99
N ALA A 227 -9.04 18.67 -3.68
CA ALA A 227 -9.16 19.87 -2.86
C ALA A 227 -10.16 20.87 -3.47
N ASN A 228 -10.06 21.13 -4.77
CA ASN A 228 -10.94 22.07 -5.47
C ASN A 228 -12.42 21.67 -5.43
N ARG A 229 -12.70 20.36 -5.47
CA ARG A 229 -14.08 19.85 -5.48
C ARG A 229 -14.59 19.51 -4.09
N LYS A 230 -13.77 19.73 -3.04
CA LYS A 230 -14.03 19.31 -1.65
C LYS A 230 -14.57 17.88 -1.59
N ARG A 231 -13.97 16.98 -2.39
CA ARG A 231 -14.50 15.64 -2.64
C ARG A 231 -13.42 14.59 -2.43
N VAL A 232 -13.76 13.57 -1.67
CA VAL A 232 -12.95 12.35 -1.51
C VAL A 232 -13.71 11.21 -2.17
N THR A 233 -13.03 10.48 -3.04
CA THR A 233 -13.53 9.21 -3.60
C THR A 233 -12.56 8.10 -3.29
N ILE A 234 -13.06 6.94 -2.92
CA ILE A 234 -12.24 5.76 -2.63
C ILE A 234 -12.25 4.91 -3.89
N GLU A 235 -11.08 4.45 -4.33
CA GLU A 235 -10.94 3.41 -5.36
C GLU A 235 -10.09 2.28 -4.79
N GLY A 236 -10.38 1.02 -5.14
CA GLY A 236 -9.58 -0.11 -4.68
C GLY A 236 -10.32 -1.43 -4.61
N PRO A 237 -9.69 -2.46 -4.01
CA PRO A 237 -10.23 -3.80 -3.94
C PRO A 237 -11.40 -3.90 -2.95
N VAL A 238 -12.30 -4.84 -3.20
CA VAL A 238 -13.28 -5.35 -2.24
C VAL A 238 -12.76 -6.69 -1.76
N CYS A 239 -12.58 -6.86 -0.46
CA CYS A 239 -11.87 -8.00 0.10
C CYS A 239 -12.72 -8.80 1.08
N ASN A 240 -12.59 -10.12 1.04
CA ASN A 240 -13.02 -11.03 2.09
C ASN A 240 -11.78 -11.49 2.85
N SER A 241 -11.52 -10.91 4.03
CA SER A 241 -10.21 -11.02 4.69
C SER A 241 -9.09 -10.54 3.74
N ALA A 242 -8.05 -11.34 3.49
CA ALA A 242 -6.97 -10.99 2.56
C ALA A 242 -7.28 -11.34 1.10
N GLU A 243 -8.40 -11.99 0.80
CA GLU A 243 -8.77 -12.39 -0.57
C GLU A 243 -9.49 -11.24 -1.28
N VAL A 244 -9.03 -10.88 -2.48
CA VAL A 244 -9.68 -9.85 -3.32
C VAL A 244 -10.82 -10.47 -4.11
N ILE A 245 -12.05 -10.06 -3.82
CA ILE A 245 -13.29 -10.59 -4.43
C ILE A 245 -13.92 -9.64 -5.47
N GLY A 246 -13.36 -8.44 -5.64
CA GLY A 246 -13.86 -7.47 -6.60
C GLY A 246 -13.16 -6.12 -6.49
N TRP A 247 -13.66 -5.12 -7.21
CA TRP A 247 -13.06 -3.78 -7.28
C TRP A 247 -14.12 -2.67 -7.26
N HIS A 248 -13.86 -1.62 -6.50
CA HIS A 248 -14.57 -0.36 -6.55
C HIS A 248 -13.75 0.64 -7.36
N LEU A 249 -14.05 0.78 -8.66
CA LEU A 249 -13.32 1.67 -9.58
C LEU A 249 -14.27 2.71 -10.15
N LYS A 250 -13.76 3.93 -10.37
CA LYS A 250 -14.52 4.96 -11.03
C LYS A 250 -14.64 4.64 -12.51
N ARG A 251 -15.85 4.29 -12.95
CA ARG A 251 -16.15 4.05 -14.36
C ARG A 251 -15.85 5.30 -15.19
N LYS A 252 -14.98 5.18 -16.20
CA LYS A 252 -14.87 6.19 -17.25
C LYS A 252 -16.09 6.05 -18.16
N ASN A 253 -16.95 7.07 -18.20
CA ASN A 253 -18.05 7.14 -19.17
C ASN A 253 -17.48 7.49 -20.55
N ASN A 254 -16.94 6.50 -21.26
CA ASN A 254 -16.69 6.63 -22.69
C ASN A 254 -17.74 5.80 -23.42
N ASN A 255 -18.78 6.45 -23.94
CA ASN A 255 -19.80 5.80 -24.78
C ASN A 255 -19.28 5.45 -26.20
N ASN A 256 -17.97 5.53 -26.42
CA ASN A 256 -17.31 5.29 -27.69
C ASN A 256 -16.14 4.33 -27.42
N ALA A 257 -16.45 3.08 -27.08
CA ALA A 257 -15.45 2.03 -26.94
C ALA A 257 -14.96 1.61 -28.33
N THR A 258 -14.01 2.37 -28.88
CA THR A 258 -13.05 1.82 -29.86
C THR A 258 -12.03 0.96 -29.11
N GLU A 259 -11.47 -0.03 -29.79
CA GLU A 259 -10.54 -1.08 -29.30
C GLU A 259 -9.22 -0.57 -28.65
N GLU A 260 -9.15 0.72 -28.31
CA GLU A 260 -8.06 1.42 -27.64
C GLU A 260 -8.24 1.49 -26.10
N ASP A 261 -9.19 0.72 -25.53
CA ASP A 261 -9.38 0.53 -24.08
C ASP A 261 -8.27 -0.36 -23.44
N THR A 262 -7.02 -0.16 -23.86
CA THR A 262 -5.82 -0.92 -23.40
C THR A 262 -5.24 -0.43 -22.07
N LYS A 263 -5.93 0.49 -21.39
CA LYS A 263 -5.45 1.08 -20.13
C LYS A 263 -6.00 0.31 -18.94
N SER A 264 -5.12 -0.11 -18.04
CA SER A 264 -5.51 -0.69 -16.76
C SER A 264 -6.47 0.25 -16.02
N PRO A 265 -7.62 -0.25 -15.52
CA PRO A 265 -8.53 0.55 -14.74
C PRO A 265 -7.99 0.82 -13.33
N LEU A 266 -6.88 0.19 -12.93
CA LEU A 266 -6.22 0.40 -11.65
C LEU A 266 -5.22 1.55 -11.71
N HIS A 267 -5.16 2.33 -10.64
CA HIS A 267 -4.11 3.33 -10.47
C HIS A 267 -2.79 2.65 -10.11
N ILE A 268 -1.66 3.08 -10.70
CA ILE A 268 -0.38 2.38 -10.51
C ILE A 268 0.09 2.31 -9.05
N SER A 269 -0.28 3.29 -8.23
CA SER A 269 0.03 3.30 -6.79
C SER A 269 -0.95 2.47 -5.93
N SER A 270 -1.89 1.75 -6.53
CA SER A 270 -2.88 0.94 -5.79
C SER A 270 -2.45 -0.50 -5.56
N PHE A 271 -1.24 -0.86 -6.00
CA PHE A 271 -0.67 -2.19 -5.81
C PHE A 271 0.85 -2.14 -5.65
N ALA A 272 1.40 -3.22 -5.10
CA ALA A 272 2.83 -3.50 -5.04
C ALA A 272 3.06 -4.97 -5.37
N PHE A 273 4.31 -5.31 -5.71
CA PHE A 273 4.66 -6.67 -6.12
C PHE A 273 6.09 -7.02 -5.74
N ASN A 274 6.36 -8.32 -5.67
CA ASN A 274 7.70 -8.85 -5.45
C ASN A 274 8.53 -8.72 -6.72
N SER A 275 9.65 -8.00 -6.67
CA SER A 275 10.50 -7.73 -7.84
C SER A 275 11.04 -8.98 -8.52
N SER A 276 11.13 -10.13 -7.82
CA SER A 276 11.63 -11.36 -8.42
C SER A 276 10.72 -11.91 -9.52
N ILE A 277 9.46 -11.43 -9.64
CA ILE A 277 8.61 -11.77 -10.79
C ILE A 277 9.21 -11.31 -12.13
N LEU A 278 10.11 -10.32 -12.11
CA LEU A 278 10.71 -9.73 -13.30
C LEU A 278 11.90 -10.56 -13.81
N TRP A 279 12.68 -11.16 -12.92
CA TRP A 279 13.98 -11.78 -13.25
C TRP A 279 14.11 -13.25 -12.82
N ASP A 280 13.12 -13.79 -12.10
CA ASP A 280 13.02 -15.19 -11.69
C ASP A 280 11.57 -15.70 -11.89
N PRO A 281 11.11 -15.80 -13.15
CA PRO A 281 9.75 -16.23 -13.47
C PRO A 281 9.47 -17.69 -13.10
N GLU A 282 10.49 -18.54 -13.12
CA GLU A 282 10.38 -19.98 -12.82
C GLU A 282 9.96 -20.23 -11.37
N ARG A 283 10.46 -19.41 -10.43
CA ARG A 283 10.02 -19.42 -9.02
C ARG A 283 8.52 -19.24 -8.84
N TRP A 284 7.87 -18.54 -9.78
CA TRP A 284 6.44 -18.25 -9.75
C TRP A 284 5.65 -19.10 -10.74
N GLY A 285 6.23 -20.21 -11.21
CA GLY A 285 5.57 -21.15 -12.12
C GLY A 285 5.33 -20.61 -13.53
N ARG A 286 6.02 -19.53 -13.92
CA ARG A 286 5.90 -18.94 -15.26
C ARG A 286 7.02 -19.45 -16.18
N PRO A 287 6.71 -19.93 -17.40
CA PRO A 287 7.74 -20.35 -18.35
C PRO A 287 8.56 -19.16 -18.84
N SER A 288 9.88 -19.32 -18.87
CA SER A 288 10.88 -18.31 -19.27
C SER A 288 10.73 -17.81 -20.73
N SER A 289 9.80 -18.39 -21.52
CA SER A 289 9.53 -18.04 -22.91
C SER A 289 8.58 -16.85 -23.11
N VAL A 290 8.02 -16.27 -22.04
CA VAL A 290 7.24 -15.01 -22.12
C VAL A 290 8.21 -13.82 -22.20
N GLN A 291 9.05 -13.80 -23.24
CA GLN A 291 10.08 -12.78 -23.47
C GLN A 291 9.57 -11.50 -24.17
N ASP A 292 8.27 -11.43 -24.47
CA ASP A 292 7.66 -10.23 -25.08
C ASP A 292 7.33 -9.13 -24.05
N THR A 293 7.72 -9.33 -22.79
CA THR A 293 7.52 -8.41 -21.67
C THR A 293 8.49 -7.22 -21.67
N SER A 294 9.62 -7.32 -22.35
CA SER A 294 10.71 -6.31 -22.29
C SER A 294 10.36 -4.94 -22.87
N GLN A 295 9.37 -4.85 -23.77
CA GLN A 295 8.97 -3.56 -24.34
C GLN A 295 8.00 -2.78 -23.43
N ASN A 296 7.28 -3.45 -22.52
CA ASN A 296 6.30 -2.79 -21.66
C ASN A 296 6.05 -3.53 -20.34
N SER A 297 7.10 -3.71 -19.55
CA SER A 297 7.07 -4.41 -18.25
C SER A 297 5.97 -3.89 -17.31
N ILE A 298 5.64 -2.60 -17.37
CA ILE A 298 4.55 -2.03 -16.57
C ILE A 298 3.18 -2.59 -16.94
N LYS A 299 2.89 -2.78 -18.24
CA LYS A 299 1.62 -3.38 -18.70
C LYS A 299 1.52 -4.84 -18.27
N PHE A 300 2.65 -5.56 -18.25
CA PHE A 300 2.69 -6.92 -17.71
C PHE A 300 2.30 -6.94 -16.23
N VAL A 301 2.91 -6.10 -15.40
CA VAL A 301 2.57 -6.03 -13.97
C VAL A 301 1.10 -5.66 -13.77
N GLU A 302 0.58 -4.67 -14.49
CA GLU A 302 -0.84 -4.28 -14.41
C GLU A 302 -1.79 -5.42 -14.82
N LYS A 303 -1.44 -6.16 -15.88
CA LYS A 303 -2.20 -7.31 -16.36
C LYS A 303 -2.25 -8.42 -15.31
N GLU A 304 -1.11 -8.77 -14.72
CA GLU A 304 -1.04 -9.81 -13.68
C GLU A 304 -1.85 -9.47 -12.42
N VAL A 305 -1.93 -8.19 -12.04
CA VAL A 305 -2.77 -7.74 -10.91
C VAL A 305 -4.26 -7.85 -11.23
N LEU A 306 -4.67 -7.68 -12.49
CA LEU A 306 -6.07 -7.73 -12.91
C LEU A 306 -6.57 -9.13 -13.23
N GLU A 307 -5.75 -9.92 -13.91
CA GLU A 307 -6.11 -11.24 -14.44
C GLU A 307 -5.66 -12.37 -13.51
N GLY A 308 -4.86 -12.08 -12.47
CA GLY A 308 -4.24 -13.07 -11.61
C GLY A 308 -5.25 -13.90 -10.80
N GLU A 309 -5.39 -15.17 -11.16
CA GLU A 309 -6.36 -16.09 -10.55
C GLU A 309 -5.97 -16.67 -9.17
N THR A 310 -4.78 -16.45 -8.58
CA THR A 310 -4.51 -17.01 -7.22
C THR A 310 -3.62 -16.27 -6.20
N ASP A 311 -2.81 -15.25 -6.51
CA ASP A 311 -1.82 -14.74 -5.52
C ASP A 311 -1.87 -13.23 -5.22
N LEU A 312 -2.97 -12.54 -5.58
CA LEU A 312 -3.19 -11.15 -5.19
C LEU A 312 -3.78 -11.06 -3.78
N LYS A 313 -3.05 -10.42 -2.85
CA LYS A 313 -3.52 -10.20 -1.47
C LYS A 313 -4.04 -8.79 -1.25
N GLY A 314 -5.21 -8.71 -0.61
CA GLY A 314 -5.79 -7.49 -0.09
C GLY A 314 -5.07 -7.02 1.17
N ILE A 315 -4.76 -5.73 1.23
CA ILE A 315 -4.01 -5.08 2.30
C ILE A 315 -4.83 -3.91 2.89
N PRO A 316 -4.95 -3.79 4.22
CA PRO A 316 -4.47 -4.76 5.21
C PRO A 316 -5.27 -6.07 5.17
N ALA A 317 -4.71 -7.14 5.73
CA ALA A 317 -5.29 -8.49 5.67
C ALA A 317 -6.68 -8.59 6.33
N GLU A 318 -7.03 -7.62 7.18
CA GLU A 318 -8.35 -7.50 7.79
C GLU A 318 -9.37 -6.86 6.82
N GLY A 319 -9.54 -7.45 5.64
CA GLY A 319 -10.63 -7.08 4.73
C GLY A 319 -10.41 -5.76 3.98
N CYS A 320 -9.17 -5.35 3.72
CA CYS A 320 -8.89 -4.07 3.03
C CYS A 320 -9.58 -2.88 3.72
N SER A 321 -9.72 -2.94 5.05
CA SER A 321 -10.62 -2.09 5.83
C SER A 321 -10.09 -0.67 6.11
N ARG A 322 -8.84 -0.38 5.76
CA ARG A 322 -8.16 0.89 6.09
C ARG A 322 -7.58 1.55 4.85
N ILE A 323 -7.79 2.86 4.76
CA ILE A 323 -7.12 3.72 3.78
C ILE A 323 -5.77 4.12 4.37
N MET A 324 -4.69 3.73 3.71
CA MET A 324 -3.31 4.07 4.12
C MET A 324 -2.58 4.91 3.07
N LEU A 325 -3.25 5.18 1.95
CA LEU A 325 -2.74 5.95 0.83
C LEU A 325 -3.79 6.94 0.33
N TRP A 326 -3.38 8.20 0.25
CA TRP A 326 -4.17 9.28 -0.35
C TRP A 326 -3.45 9.83 -1.56
N ASN A 327 -4.11 9.87 -2.70
CA ASN A 327 -3.64 10.60 -3.86
C ASN A 327 -4.23 12.02 -3.83
N LEU A 328 -3.38 13.02 -3.59
CA LEU A 328 -3.81 14.41 -3.59
C LEU A 328 -3.75 14.97 -5.01
N HIS A 329 -4.88 15.43 -5.53
CA HIS A 329 -4.87 16.24 -6.73
C HIS A 329 -4.63 17.70 -6.34
N VAL A 330 -3.40 18.18 -6.53
CA VAL A 330 -3.01 19.58 -6.32
C VAL A 330 -3.07 20.29 -7.68
N PRO A 331 -4.08 21.14 -7.92
CA PRO A 331 -4.17 21.89 -9.16
C PRO A 331 -3.20 23.05 -9.08
N ILE A 332 -2.29 23.12 -10.05
CA ILE A 332 -1.46 24.29 -10.27
C ILE A 332 -2.37 25.34 -10.90
N LYS A 333 -2.78 26.35 -10.13
CA LYS A 333 -3.43 27.53 -10.71
C LYS A 333 -2.33 28.29 -11.45
N PRO A 334 -2.44 28.56 -12.77
CA PRO A 334 -1.51 29.47 -13.40
C PRO A 334 -1.61 30.80 -12.66
N MET A 335 -0.48 31.31 -12.17
CA MET A 335 -0.41 32.69 -11.74
C MET A 335 -0.80 33.50 -12.98
N GLY A 336 -1.94 34.19 -12.90
CA GLY A 336 -2.35 35.10 -13.96
C GLY A 336 -1.35 36.23 -14.02
N ASP A 337 -0.78 36.46 -15.20
CA ASP A 337 -0.04 37.68 -15.54
C ASP A 337 -0.96 38.92 -15.46
#